data_AF-A0A2N0NE05-F1
#
_entry.id   AF-A0A2N0NE05-F1
#
_cell.length_a   1.000
_cell.length_b   1.000
_cell.length_c   1.000
_cell.angle_alpha   90.00
_cell.angle_beta   90.00
_cell.angle_gamma   90.00
#
_symmetry.space_group_name_H-M   'P 1'
#
loop_
_entity.id
_entity.type
_entity.pdbx_description
1 polymer ?
#
loop_
_entity_poly.entity_id
_entity_poly.type
_entity_poly.pdbx_seq_one_letter_code
_entity_poly.pdbx_strand_id
1 'polypeptide(L)'
;MMEQLTNYKHKIDFSLSDNMHLCQPAQTTVKQNSKTYKKCNECNKRRKPSAEDHQICRLCYNLKPVFKSSGNKVIDDFIKYTQTNFISKNGKMEFVPYDQFKNIEFIAEGGF
;
A
#
# COMPACT_ATOMS: atom_id res chain seq x y z
N MET A 1 -29.14 21.03 0.60
CA MET A 1 -29.18 21.72 1.91
C MET A 1 -28.91 20.66 2.98
N MET A 2 -27.75 20.80 3.64
CA MET A 2 -27.25 20.13 4.86
C MET A 2 -27.08 18.59 4.83
N GLU A 3 -25.85 18.09 4.67
CA GLU A 3 -24.88 17.79 5.75
C GLU A 3 -25.42 16.89 6.86
N GLN A 4 -24.92 15.65 6.91
CA GLN A 4 -24.73 14.94 8.17
C GLN A 4 -23.40 14.18 8.13
N LEU A 5 -22.34 14.88 8.53
CA LEU A 5 -21.06 14.31 8.90
C LEU A 5 -21.20 13.83 10.36
N THR A 6 -21.42 12.53 10.59
CA THR A 6 -21.42 11.98 11.95
C THR A 6 -19.99 11.81 12.44
N ASN A 7 -19.48 12.88 13.05
CA ASN A 7 -18.24 12.95 13.80
C ASN A 7 -18.38 12.18 15.11
N TYR A 8 -17.81 10.98 15.19
CA TYR A 8 -17.83 10.19 16.42
C TYR A 8 -16.73 10.69 17.37
N LYS A 9 -17.12 11.64 18.23
CA LYS A 9 -16.37 12.07 19.41
C LYS A 9 -16.28 10.90 20.41
N HIS A 10 -15.13 10.25 20.49
CA HIS A 10 -14.82 9.41 21.65
C HIS A 10 -14.48 10.33 22.82
N LYS A 11 -15.40 10.44 23.79
CA LYS A 11 -15.13 10.98 25.13
C LYS A 11 -14.14 10.07 25.84
N ILE A 12 -13.04 10.65 26.31
CA ILE A 12 -12.18 10.07 27.32
C ILE A 12 -12.67 10.64 28.65
N ASP A 13 -13.35 9.83 29.45
CA ASP A 13 -13.64 10.16 30.84
C ASP A 13 -12.57 9.47 31.70
N PHE A 14 -11.57 10.25 32.13
CA PHE A 14 -10.54 9.80 33.06
C PHE A 14 -10.98 10.15 34.47
N SER A 15 -11.65 9.22 35.15
CA SER A 15 -11.92 9.30 36.58
C SER A 15 -10.70 8.81 37.36
N LEU A 16 -9.93 9.76 37.91
CA LEU A 16 -8.89 9.51 38.91
C LEU A 16 -9.54 9.00 40.20
N SER A 17 -9.16 7.80 40.64
CA SER A 17 -9.36 7.31 42.00
C SER A 17 -8.01 6.83 42.51
N ASP A 18 -7.43 7.58 43.43
CA ASP A 18 -6.12 7.32 44.01
C ASP A 18 -6.13 6.11 44.96
N ASN A 19 -4.96 5.47 45.01
CA ASN A 19 -4.40 4.59 46.06
C ASN A 19 -4.57 3.06 45.90
N MET A 20 -3.56 2.41 45.32
CA MET A 20 -3.18 1.02 45.69
C MET A 20 -1.70 0.75 45.40
N HIS A 21 -1.06 0.14 46.40
CA HIS A 21 0.35 -0.17 46.60
C HIS A 21 1.13 -0.78 45.40
N LEU A 22 2.45 -0.50 45.37
CA LEU A 22 3.47 -1.08 44.49
C LEU A 22 3.27 -2.58 44.22
N CYS A 23 3.01 -2.92 42.95
CA CYS A 23 3.47 -4.15 42.32
C CYS A 23 3.72 -3.81 40.85
N GLN A 24 4.97 -3.91 40.39
CA GLN A 24 5.30 -3.65 39.00
C GLN A 24 4.53 -4.61 38.10
N PRO A 25 3.70 -4.12 37.16
CA PRO A 25 3.35 -4.91 36.01
C PRO A 25 4.52 -4.81 35.05
N ALA A 26 5.08 -5.95 34.67
CA ALA A 26 5.97 -6.06 33.52
C ALA A 26 5.42 -5.17 32.40
N GLN A 27 6.23 -4.21 31.95
CA GLN A 27 5.90 -3.36 30.81
C GLN A 27 5.75 -4.29 29.61
N THR A 28 4.54 -4.79 29.37
CA THR A 28 4.12 -5.17 28.04
C THR A 28 4.10 -3.86 27.29
N THR A 29 5.25 -3.53 26.69
CA THR A 29 5.34 -2.43 25.75
C THR A 29 4.35 -2.75 24.65
N VAL A 30 3.15 -2.19 24.71
CA VAL A 30 2.32 -1.99 23.54
C VAL A 30 3.12 -0.99 22.71
N LYS A 31 4.05 -1.51 21.89
CA LYS A 31 4.81 -0.74 20.91
C LYS A 31 3.80 -0.18 19.93
N GLN A 32 3.21 0.95 20.27
CA GLN A 32 2.49 1.79 19.34
C GLN A 32 3.55 2.31 18.36
N ASN A 33 3.82 1.51 17.33
CA ASN A 33 4.79 1.81 16.29
C ASN A 33 4.34 3.08 15.57
N SER A 34 4.87 4.24 15.97
CA SER A 34 4.85 5.47 15.20
C SER A 34 5.67 5.24 13.92
N LYS A 35 5.09 4.54 12.93
CA LYS A 35 5.73 4.30 11.64
C LYS A 35 5.75 5.61 10.86
N THR A 36 6.74 6.45 11.14
CA THR A 36 6.99 7.72 10.46
C THR A 36 7.08 7.48 8.95
N TYR A 37 6.35 8.27 8.16
CA TYR A 37 6.40 8.20 6.70
C TYR A 37 7.79 8.64 6.21
N LYS A 38 8.47 7.78 5.44
CA LYS A 38 9.80 8.05 4.86
C LYS A 38 9.73 8.09 3.33
N LYS A 39 10.69 8.79 2.70
CA LYS A 39 10.85 8.77 1.24
C LYS A 39 11.32 7.37 0.84
N CYS A 40 10.59 6.74 -0.08
CA CYS A 40 10.93 5.44 -0.64
C CYS A 40 11.97 5.59 -1.75
N ASN A 41 13.03 4.78 -1.75
CA ASN A 41 14.10 4.88 -2.76
C ASN A 41 13.63 4.45 -4.17
N GLU A 42 12.65 3.55 -4.27
CA GLU A 42 12.14 3.04 -5.55
C GLU A 42 11.16 4.01 -6.21
N CYS A 43 10.13 4.43 -5.47
CA CYS A 43 9.06 5.26 -6.03
C CYS A 43 9.19 6.74 -5.74
N ASN A 44 10.19 7.15 -4.97
CA ASN A 44 10.43 8.53 -4.53
C ASN A 44 9.28 9.21 -3.76
N LYS A 45 8.23 8.46 -3.38
CA LYS A 45 7.09 8.97 -2.60
C LYS A 45 7.27 8.75 -1.10
N ARG A 46 6.70 9.64 -0.29
CA ARG A 46 6.65 9.50 1.17
C ARG A 46 5.55 8.54 1.58
N ARG A 47 5.91 7.37 2.10
CA ARG A 47 4.98 6.28 2.45
C ARG A 47 5.45 5.56 3.71
N LYS A 48 4.59 4.69 4.26
CA LYS A 48 5.01 3.76 5.31
C LYS A 48 6.09 2.83 4.75
N PRO A 49 7.26 2.73 5.40
CA PRO A 49 8.29 1.76 5.04
C PRO A 49 7.73 0.33 5.11
N SER A 50 8.30 -0.58 4.32
CA SER A 50 8.09 -2.02 4.55
C SER A 50 8.75 -2.44 5.86
N ALA A 51 8.30 -3.54 6.47
CA ALA A 51 8.90 -4.02 7.71
C ALA A 51 10.24 -4.74 7.44
N GLU A 52 10.36 -5.28 6.23
CA GLU A 52 11.45 -6.12 5.75
C GLU A 52 12.60 -5.25 5.22
N ASP A 53 12.28 -4.21 4.45
CA ASP A 53 13.23 -3.23 3.91
C ASP A 53 12.74 -1.80 4.16
N HIS A 54 13.34 -1.15 5.15
CA HIS A 54 12.96 0.20 5.56
C HIS A 54 13.36 1.30 4.55
N GLN A 55 14.12 0.96 3.50
CA GLN A 55 14.49 1.87 2.41
C GLN A 55 13.38 2.02 1.36
N ILE A 56 12.46 1.04 1.31
CA ILE A 56 11.36 1.03 0.36
C ILE A 56 10.01 1.02 1.07
N CYS A 57 8.98 1.52 0.39
CA CYS A 57 7.62 1.49 0.94
C CYS A 57 6.97 0.11 0.79
N ARG A 58 5.99 -0.17 1.65
CA ARG A 58 5.21 -1.42 1.61
C ARG A 58 4.63 -1.73 0.23
N LEU A 59 4.21 -0.71 -0.53
CA LEU A 59 3.66 -0.91 -1.88
C LEU A 59 4.74 -1.43 -2.85
N CYS A 60 5.92 -0.79 -2.90
CA CYS A 60 7.02 -1.23 -3.76
C CYS A 60 7.53 -2.62 -3.38
N TYR A 61 7.64 -2.90 -2.08
CA TYR A 61 8.00 -4.23 -1.59
C TYR A 61 7.02 -5.31 -2.11
N ASN A 62 5.71 -5.07 -2.00
CA ASN A 62 4.69 -6.00 -2.46
C ASN A 62 4.64 -6.19 -3.99
N LEU A 63 5.11 -5.20 -4.76
CA LEU A 63 5.13 -5.29 -6.23
C LEU A 63 6.30 -6.10 -6.77
N LYS A 64 7.43 -6.19 -6.05
CA LYS A 64 8.63 -6.94 -6.47
C LYS A 64 8.33 -8.38 -6.94
N PRO A 65 7.59 -9.22 -6.18
CA PRO A 65 7.33 -10.60 -6.61
C PRO A 65 6.28 -10.71 -7.72
N VAL A 66 5.43 -9.70 -7.92
CA VAL A 66 4.32 -9.74 -8.89
C VAL A 66 4.76 -9.22 -10.26
N PHE A 67 5.70 -8.28 -10.27
CA PHE A 67 6.15 -7.65 -11.51
C PHE A 67 6.95 -8.62 -12.39
N LYS A 68 6.39 -8.97 -13.54
CA LYS A 68 7.09 -9.66 -14.62
C LYS A 68 7.49 -8.64 -15.67
N SER A 69 8.78 -8.60 -16.03
CA SER A 69 9.27 -7.73 -17.10
C SER A 69 8.71 -8.18 -18.45
N SER A 70 8.29 -7.22 -19.26
CA SER A 70 7.90 -7.41 -20.65
C SER A 70 9.11 -7.55 -21.60
N GLY A 71 10.33 -7.32 -21.12
CA GLY A 71 11.53 -7.18 -21.95
C GLY A 71 11.64 -5.81 -22.65
N ASN A 72 10.64 -4.95 -22.52
CA ASN A 72 10.66 -3.59 -23.05
C ASN A 72 10.67 -2.57 -21.91
N LYS A 73 11.75 -1.80 -21.79
CA LYS A 73 11.94 -0.84 -20.70
C LYS A 73 10.84 0.23 -20.63
N VAL A 74 10.37 0.73 -21.77
CA VAL A 74 9.34 1.79 -21.82
C VAL A 74 8.02 1.26 -21.29
N ILE A 75 7.64 0.04 -21.71
CA ILE A 75 6.43 -0.64 -21.23
C ILE A 75 6.54 -0.96 -19.75
N ASP A 76 7.69 -1.50 -19.32
CA ASP A 76 7.96 -1.83 -17.91
C ASP A 76 7.88 -0.61 -17.00
N ASP A 77 8.44 0.52 -17.41
CA ASP A 77 8.40 1.77 -16.66
C ASP A 77 6.95 2.29 -16.55
N PHE A 78 6.16 2.18 -17.63
CA PHE A 78 4.74 2.55 -17.62
C PHE A 78 3.90 1.67 -16.68
N ILE A 79 4.08 0.35 -16.73
CA ILE A 79 3.39 -0.59 -15.82
C ILE A 79 3.77 -0.30 -14.37
N LYS A 80 5.06 -0.13 -14.07
CA LYS A 80 5.52 0.22 -12.71
C LYS A 80 4.93 1.54 -12.26
N TYR A 81 4.88 2.54 -13.14
CA TYR A 81 4.31 3.86 -12.84
C TYR A 81 2.85 3.72 -12.41
N THR A 82 2.01 3.04 -13.19
CA THR A 82 0.58 2.88 -12.86
C THR A 82 0.41 2.14 -11.53
N GLN A 83 1.05 0.98 -11.35
CA GLN A 83 0.93 0.18 -10.12
C GLN A 83 1.42 0.90 -8.85
N THR A 84 2.42 1.78 -9.00
CA THR A 84 3.03 2.53 -7.90
C THR A 84 2.31 3.85 -7.59
N ASN A 85 1.64 4.47 -8.57
CA ASN A 85 0.97 5.75 -8.38
C ASN A 85 -0.45 5.59 -7.82
N PHE A 86 -1.17 4.53 -8.19
CA PHE A 86 -2.53 4.28 -7.74
C PHE A 86 -2.50 3.40 -6.49
N ILE A 87 -2.97 3.93 -5.35
CA ILE A 87 -3.04 3.18 -4.09
C ILE A 87 -4.32 2.32 -4.05
N SER A 88 -5.43 2.88 -4.56
CA SER A 88 -6.71 2.17 -4.73
C SER A 88 -6.57 0.98 -5.68
N LYS A 89 -7.41 -0.04 -5.50
CA LYS A 89 -7.55 -1.13 -6.47
C LYS A 89 -8.14 -0.63 -7.78
N ASN A 90 -9.08 0.33 -7.70
CA ASN A 90 -9.71 0.96 -8.85
C ASN A 90 -8.66 1.76 -9.62
N GLY A 91 -8.52 1.47 -10.92
CA GLY A 91 -7.60 2.16 -11.84
C GLY A 91 -6.17 1.62 -11.86
N LYS A 92 -5.86 0.52 -11.16
CA LYS A 92 -4.56 -0.15 -11.32
C LYS A 92 -4.53 -0.92 -12.64
N MET A 93 -3.49 -0.68 -13.42
CA MET A 93 -3.20 -1.46 -14.61
C MET A 93 -2.65 -2.83 -14.21
N GLU A 94 -3.21 -3.87 -14.82
CA GLU A 94 -2.67 -5.22 -14.79
C GLU A 94 -1.95 -5.50 -16.11
N PHE A 95 -0.78 -6.13 -16.02
CA PHE A 95 -0.03 -6.57 -17.20
C PHE A 95 -0.17 -8.08 -17.34
N VAL A 96 -0.76 -8.52 -18.44
CA VAL A 96 -0.95 -9.93 -18.79
C VAL A 96 -0.05 -10.26 -19.98
N PRO A 97 1.04 -11.02 -19.76
CA PRO A 97 1.88 -11.54 -20.83
C PRO A 97 1.10 -12.31 -21.90
N TYR A 98 1.49 -12.15 -23.16
CA TYR A 98 0.81 -12.76 -24.30
C TYR A 98 0.77 -14.31 -24.24
N ASP A 99 1.82 -14.90 -23.67
CA ASP A 99 1.97 -16.35 -23.50
C ASP A 99 0.96 -16.97 -22.51
N GLN A 100 0.23 -16.15 -21.73
CA GLN A 100 -0.84 -16.64 -20.85
C GLN A 100 -2.16 -16.90 -21.58
N PHE A 101 -2.35 -16.31 -22.77
CA PHE A 101 -3.55 -16.51 -23.55
C PHE A 101 -3.51 -17.89 -24.24
N LYS A 102 -4.65 -18.58 -24.25
CA LYS A 102 -4.85 -19.87 -24.92
C LYS A 102 -5.91 -19.71 -26.01
N ASN A 103 -5.90 -20.62 -26.99
CA ASN A 103 -6.88 -20.64 -28.08
C ASN A 103 -6.92 -19.32 -28.87
N ILE A 104 -5.74 -18.78 -29.18
CA ILE A 104 -5.63 -17.58 -30.00
C ILE A 104 -5.99 -17.95 -31.43
N GLU A 105 -7.09 -17.40 -31.93
CA GLU A 105 -7.58 -17.58 -33.29
C GLU A 105 -7.64 -16.22 -34.01
N PHE A 106 -7.27 -16.22 -35.27
CA PHE A 106 -7.39 -15.06 -36.12
C PHE A 106 -8.86 -14.87 -36.55
N ILE A 107 -9.45 -13.74 -36.17
CA ILE A 107 -10.87 -13.45 -36.46
C ILE A 107 -11.06 -12.48 -37.64
N ALA A 108 -10.12 -11.56 -37.85
CA ALA A 108 -10.09 -10.58 -38.95
C ALA A 108 -8.80 -9.74 -38.90
N GLU A 109 -8.43 -9.15 -40.04
CA GLU A 109 -7.42 -8.08 -40.14
C GLU A 109 -8.15 -6.75 -40.39
N GLY A 110 -7.74 -5.69 -39.69
CA GLY A 110 -8.49 -4.43 -39.63
C GLY A 110 -7.98 -3.30 -40.53
N GLY A 111 -8.75 -2.22 -40.55
CA GLY A 111 -8.49 -0.90 -41.16
C GLY A 111 -9.33 0.19 -40.48
N PHE A 112 -9.28 0.22 -39.13
CA PHE A 112 -10.07 1.10 -38.26
C PHE A 112 -9.69 2.58 -38.41
#